data_AF-A0A821TRC6-F1
#
_entry.id   AF-A0A821TRC6-F1
#
_cell.length_a   1.000
_cell.length_b   1.000
_cell.length_c   1.000
_cell.angle_alpha   90.00
_cell.angle_beta   90.00
_cell.angle_gamma   90.00
#
_symmetry.space_group_name_H-M   'P 1'
#
loop_
_entity.id
_entity.type
_entity.pdbx_description
1 polymer ?
#
loop_
_entity_poly.entity_id
_entity_poly.type
_entity_poly.pdbx_seq_one_letter_code
_entity_poly.pdbx_strand_id
1 'polypeptide(L)'
;MTTISTVISQTLKDEPDLTKVDNILTKLFLIFPHYCFGRGLFDLSTTYQTNIISLRYIPGYVPKSPLQFDIVGRNIMCLSIEGFVFFIFAICVQYRVFISDRICVRTSKNLISSNEDENVAAERQRIYADHNNINGDVLRIIDLLKLLKKICIGVKQGECFGLLGINGSGKSTTFKMLTGEISMTNGNAFVNNYSVIKQLDDVHQNLGYCPQFDALDSLLTAREHLYFYARLHGIKRKNISSVSVFSSYFIDIVIEQFY
;
A
#
# COMPACT_ATOMS: atom_id res chain seq x y z
N MET A 1 23.30 -24.51 6.32
CA MET A 1 22.59 -24.53 7.63
C MET A 1 21.64 -25.71 7.71
N THR A 2 20.65 -25.84 6.81
CA THR A 2 19.72 -26.97 6.79
C THR A 2 20.39 -28.32 6.59
N THR A 3 21.28 -28.47 5.59
CA THR A 3 22.02 -29.72 5.33
C THR A 3 22.83 -30.21 6.53
N ILE A 4 23.46 -29.30 7.28
CA ILE A 4 24.24 -29.63 8.48
C ILE A 4 23.31 -30.11 9.59
N SER A 5 22.16 -29.47 9.80
CA SER A 5 21.17 -29.92 10.81
C SER A 5 20.56 -31.28 10.48
N THR A 6 20.27 -31.56 9.20
CA THR A 6 19.70 -32.85 8.80
C THR A 6 20.73 -33.98 8.91
N VAL A 7 21.97 -33.72 8.51
CA VAL A 7 23.08 -34.68 8.65
C VAL A 7 23.39 -34.93 10.12
N ILE A 8 23.45 -33.90 10.96
CA ILE A 8 23.65 -34.05 12.42
C ILE A 8 22.51 -34.87 13.04
N SER A 9 21.25 -34.60 12.70
CA SER A 9 20.08 -35.38 13.16
C SER A 9 20.13 -36.85 12.73
N GLN A 10 20.68 -37.15 11.53
CA GLN A 10 20.89 -38.52 11.06
C GLN A 10 22.05 -39.24 11.77
N THR A 11 23.11 -38.52 12.13
CA THR A 11 24.33 -39.11 12.71
C THR A 11 24.20 -39.37 14.22
N LEU A 12 23.24 -38.72 14.89
CA LEU A 12 23.07 -38.76 16.36
C LEU A 12 21.95 -39.71 16.83
N LYS A 13 21.39 -40.55 15.93
CA LYS A 13 20.22 -41.40 16.21
C LYS A 13 20.49 -42.61 17.11
N ASP A 14 21.76 -42.88 17.43
CA ASP A 14 22.16 -44.14 18.07
C ASP A 14 22.24 -44.06 19.61
N GLU A 15 22.12 -42.87 20.23
CA GLU A 15 22.21 -42.68 21.68
C GLU A 15 20.91 -42.11 22.30
N PRO A 16 20.35 -42.71 23.37
CA PRO A 16 19.04 -42.36 23.91
C PRO A 16 18.95 -40.94 24.48
N ASP A 17 20.05 -40.36 24.98
CA ASP A 17 20.05 -38.98 25.49
C ASP A 17 20.13 -37.93 24.37
N LEU A 18 20.68 -38.28 23.21
CA LEU A 18 20.75 -37.37 22.06
C LEU A 18 19.42 -37.28 21.31
N THR A 19 18.57 -38.31 21.37
CA THR A 19 17.22 -38.25 20.80
C THR A 19 16.31 -37.21 21.47
N LYS A 20 16.53 -36.92 22.77
CA LYS A 20 15.80 -35.86 23.49
C LYS A 20 16.21 -34.48 22.97
N VAL A 21 17.51 -34.27 22.76
CA VAL A 21 18.06 -33.02 22.23
C VAL A 21 17.59 -32.80 20.78
N ASP A 22 17.63 -33.84 19.94
CA ASP A 22 17.13 -33.78 18.55
C ASP A 22 15.64 -33.41 18.48
N ASN A 23 14.83 -33.95 19.39
CA ASN A 23 13.40 -33.62 19.47
C ASN A 23 13.14 -32.15 19.85
N ILE A 24 13.93 -31.59 20.77
CA ILE A 24 13.85 -30.17 21.15
C ILE A 24 14.31 -29.28 19.99
N LEU A 25 15.44 -29.63 19.38
CA LEU A 25 16.03 -28.90 18.27
C LEU A 25 15.08 -28.87 17.06
N THR A 26 14.45 -30.01 16.76
CA THR A 26 13.49 -30.13 15.65
C THR A 26 12.24 -29.28 15.89
N LYS A 27 11.72 -29.22 17.13
CA LYS A 27 10.59 -28.33 17.47
C LYS A 27 10.96 -26.85 17.36
N LEU A 28 12.19 -26.49 17.73
CA LEU A 28 12.67 -25.11 17.67
C LEU A 28 12.93 -24.65 16.23
N PHE A 29 13.54 -25.50 15.41
CA PHE A 29 13.80 -25.20 14.00
C PHE A 29 12.55 -25.28 13.12
N LEU A 30 11.46 -25.85 13.62
CA LEU A 30 10.19 -25.89 12.91
C LEU A 30 9.61 -24.50 12.61
N ILE A 31 10.02 -23.46 13.34
CA ILE A 31 9.67 -22.04 13.11
C ILE A 31 10.25 -21.48 11.80
N PHE A 32 11.29 -22.13 11.26
CA PHE A 32 11.90 -21.69 10.00
C PHE A 32 11.22 -22.41 8.83
N PRO A 33 10.55 -21.69 7.91
CA PRO A 33 9.79 -22.31 6.83
C PRO A 33 10.66 -23.20 5.92
N HIS A 34 11.93 -22.80 5.72
CA HIS A 34 12.89 -23.59 4.95
C HIS A 34 13.25 -24.92 5.63
N TYR A 35 13.32 -24.96 6.97
CA TYR A 35 13.57 -26.20 7.70
C TYR A 35 12.32 -27.07 7.76
N CYS A 36 11.16 -26.49 8.04
CA CYS A 36 9.88 -27.20 8.10
C CYS A 36 9.56 -27.90 6.76
N PHE A 37 9.78 -27.22 5.64
CA PHE A 37 9.63 -27.81 4.31
C PHE A 37 10.60 -28.96 4.06
N GLY A 38 11.90 -28.76 4.34
CA GLY A 38 12.91 -29.80 4.17
C GLY A 38 12.68 -31.03 5.03
N ARG A 39 12.26 -30.84 6.29
CA ARG A 39 11.93 -31.92 7.21
C ARG A 39 10.67 -32.68 6.76
N GLY A 40 9.64 -31.97 6.28
CA GLY A 40 8.44 -32.59 5.71
C GLY A 40 8.73 -33.50 4.51
N LEU A 41 9.58 -33.06 3.58
CA LEU A 41 10.01 -33.90 2.46
C LEU A 41 10.84 -35.11 2.90
N PHE A 42 11.70 -34.92 3.91
CA PHE A 42 12.51 -35.99 4.46
C PHE A 42 11.67 -37.07 5.16
N ASP A 43 10.70 -36.65 5.99
CA ASP A 43 9.79 -37.55 6.70
C ASP A 43 8.89 -38.30 5.69
N LEU A 44 8.47 -37.64 4.60
CA LEU A 44 7.73 -38.26 3.49
C LEU A 44 8.57 -39.32 2.76
N SER A 45 9.80 -38.97 2.39
CA SER A 45 10.71 -39.86 1.65
C SER A 45 11.07 -41.09 2.47
N THR A 46 11.40 -40.90 3.75
CA THR A 46 11.72 -42.01 4.68
C THR A 46 10.51 -42.92 4.84
N THR A 47 9.31 -42.36 5.02
CA THR A 47 8.06 -43.16 5.15
C THR A 47 7.78 -43.97 3.89
N TYR A 48 7.93 -43.36 2.71
CA TYR A 48 7.77 -44.06 1.43
C TYR A 48 8.75 -45.24 1.29
N GLN A 49 10.04 -45.02 1.61
CA GLN A 49 11.04 -46.08 1.60
C GLN A 49 10.71 -47.21 2.58
N THR A 50 10.36 -46.87 3.83
CA THR A 50 10.02 -47.88 4.84
C THR A 50 8.82 -48.72 4.42
N ASN A 51 7.77 -48.10 3.84
CA ASN A 51 6.59 -48.83 3.36
C ASN A 51 6.92 -49.79 2.21
N ILE A 52 7.78 -49.42 1.26
CA ILE A 52 8.18 -50.31 0.16
C ILE A 52 8.94 -51.53 0.70
N ILE A 53 9.89 -51.29 1.60
CA ILE A 53 10.72 -52.33 2.18
C ILE A 53 9.85 -53.27 3.02
N SER A 54 9.03 -52.73 3.92
CA SER A 54 8.20 -53.55 4.81
C SER A 54 7.14 -54.35 4.05
N LEU A 55 6.55 -53.83 2.97
CA LEU A 55 5.64 -54.61 2.11
C LEU A 55 6.32 -55.80 1.43
N ARG A 56 7.63 -55.72 1.17
CA ARG A 56 8.39 -56.78 0.49
C ARG A 56 8.90 -57.86 1.45
N TYR A 57 9.21 -57.50 2.70
CA TYR A 57 9.87 -58.38 3.67
C TYR A 57 8.97 -58.83 4.83
N ILE A 58 7.89 -58.13 5.16
CA ILE A 58 7.02 -58.43 6.30
C ILE A 58 5.61 -58.82 5.81
N PRO A 59 5.24 -60.12 5.86
CA PRO A 59 3.89 -60.55 5.48
C PRO A 59 2.86 -60.01 6.47
N GLY A 60 1.81 -59.35 5.96
CA GLY A 60 0.75 -58.72 6.77
C GLY A 60 1.01 -57.28 7.19
N TYR A 61 2.08 -56.63 6.71
CA TYR A 61 2.33 -55.21 6.99
C TYR A 61 1.27 -54.31 6.33
N VAL A 62 0.66 -53.42 7.13
CA VAL A 62 -0.26 -52.39 6.64
C VAL A 62 0.52 -51.11 6.36
N PRO A 63 0.52 -50.59 5.12
CA PRO A 63 1.25 -49.37 4.78
C PRO A 63 0.70 -48.15 5.52
N LYS A 64 1.59 -47.34 6.08
CA LYS A 64 1.22 -46.07 6.71
C LYS A 64 0.91 -45.02 5.66
N SER A 65 -0.20 -44.31 5.82
CA SER A 65 -0.58 -43.21 4.92
C SER A 65 0.45 -42.06 5.00
N PRO A 66 1.00 -41.58 3.87
CA PRO A 66 2.03 -40.55 3.87
C PRO A 66 1.60 -39.20 4.48
N LEU A 67 0.29 -38.93 4.48
CA LEU A 67 -0.31 -37.69 5.00
C LEU A 67 -0.77 -37.78 6.46
N GLN A 68 -0.37 -38.82 7.19
CA GLN A 68 -0.71 -38.94 8.60
C GLN A 68 -0.14 -37.76 9.40
N PHE A 69 -0.90 -37.32 10.41
CA PHE A 69 -0.56 -36.17 11.25
C PHE A 69 0.82 -36.30 11.91
N ASP A 70 1.16 -37.51 12.35
CA ASP A 70 2.43 -37.83 13.02
C ASP A 70 3.65 -37.78 12.09
N ILE A 71 3.43 -37.83 10.77
CA ILE A 71 4.49 -37.89 9.76
C ILE A 71 4.64 -36.53 9.09
N VAL A 72 3.76 -36.21 8.14
CA VAL A 72 3.85 -34.98 7.33
C VAL A 72 2.83 -33.93 7.78
N GLY A 73 1.71 -34.35 8.39
CA GLY A 73 0.62 -33.43 8.73
C GLY A 73 1.01 -32.34 9.74
N ARG A 74 1.88 -32.65 10.71
CA ARG A 74 2.45 -31.64 11.62
C ARG A 74 3.20 -30.54 10.87
N ASN A 75 4.01 -30.92 9.88
CA ASN A 75 4.81 -29.97 9.11
C ASN A 75 3.92 -29.12 8.18
N ILE A 76 2.86 -29.70 7.59
CA ILE A 76 1.87 -28.96 6.79
C ILE A 76 1.08 -27.96 7.65
N MET A 77 0.69 -28.35 8.86
CA MET A 77 -0.02 -27.49 9.80
C MET A 77 0.85 -26.29 10.21
N CYS A 78 2.13 -26.54 10.52
CA CYS A 78 3.07 -25.48 10.85
C CYS A 78 3.32 -24.53 9.66
N LEU A 79 3.51 -25.05 8.45
CA LEU A 79 3.63 -24.22 7.24
C LEU A 79 2.39 -23.36 6.98
N SER A 80 1.20 -23.89 7.23
CA SER A 80 -0.06 -23.13 7.11
C SER A 80 -0.12 -21.96 8.08
N ILE A 81 0.28 -22.19 9.35
CA ILE A 81 0.32 -21.16 10.39
C ILE A 81 1.37 -20.09 10.05
N GLU A 82 2.58 -20.51 9.66
CA GLU A 82 3.64 -19.60 9.26
C GLU A 82 3.25 -18.76 8.05
N GLY A 83 2.61 -19.37 7.04
CA GLY A 83 2.10 -18.66 5.87
C GLY A 83 1.11 -17.57 6.25
N PHE A 84 0.20 -17.85 7.19
CA PHE A 84 -0.74 -16.86 7.70
C PHE A 84 -0.02 -15.72 8.44
N VAL A 85 0.96 -16.04 9.30
CA VAL A 85 1.74 -15.03 10.03
C VAL A 85 2.55 -14.15 9.08
N PHE A 86 3.24 -14.73 8.10
CA PHE A 86 4.00 -13.98 7.10
C PHE A 86 3.09 -13.15 6.19
N PHE A 87 1.89 -13.63 5.88
CA PHE A 87 0.91 -12.86 5.12
C PHE A 87 0.44 -11.62 5.88
N ILE A 88 0.09 -11.76 7.16
CA ILE A 88 -0.26 -10.62 8.02
C ILE A 88 0.92 -9.67 8.17
N PHE A 89 2.13 -10.20 8.39
CA PHE A 89 3.35 -9.38 8.43
C PHE A 89 3.58 -8.62 7.12
N ALA A 90 3.39 -9.25 5.96
CA ALA A 90 3.52 -8.62 4.65
C ALA A 90 2.49 -7.50 4.47
N ILE A 91 1.23 -7.69 4.90
CA ILE A 91 0.20 -6.64 4.90
C ILE A 91 0.63 -5.49 5.83
N CYS A 92 1.10 -5.78 7.04
CA CYS A 92 1.57 -4.75 7.96
C CYS A 92 2.76 -3.96 7.40
N VAL A 93 3.71 -4.63 6.76
CA VAL A 93 4.85 -4.00 6.10
C VAL A 93 4.37 -3.14 4.93
N GLN A 94 3.50 -3.66 4.05
CA GLN A 94 2.96 -2.87 2.95
C GLN A 94 2.19 -1.65 3.46
N TYR A 95 1.37 -1.79 4.51
CA TYR A 95 0.66 -0.66 5.12
C TYR A 95 1.61 0.37 5.72
N ARG A 96 2.67 -0.06 6.43
CA ARG A 96 3.69 0.82 6.99
C ARG A 96 4.56 1.47 5.90
N VAL A 97 4.92 0.76 4.84
CA VAL A 97 5.72 1.24 3.71
C VAL A 97 4.91 2.23 2.87
N PHE A 98 3.63 1.97 2.64
CA PHE A 98 2.72 2.92 1.98
C PHE A 98 2.59 4.24 2.77
N ILE A 99 2.72 4.19 4.10
CA ILE A 99 2.82 5.38 4.96
C ILE A 99 4.25 5.95 4.98
N SER A 100 5.28 5.11 4.83
CA SER A 100 6.70 5.48 4.93
C SER A 100 7.34 5.97 3.63
N ASP A 101 6.75 5.73 2.45
CA ASP A 101 7.15 6.40 1.20
C ASP A 101 6.89 7.93 1.25
N ARG A 102 6.37 8.43 2.38
CA ARG A 102 6.44 9.82 2.81
C ARG A 102 7.86 10.28 3.23
N ILE A 103 8.88 9.43 3.17
CA ILE A 103 10.26 9.81 3.50
C ILE A 103 10.91 10.54 2.31
N CYS A 104 10.96 11.86 2.51
CA CYS A 104 11.76 12.87 1.83
C CYS A 104 13.08 12.35 1.23
N VAL A 105 13.17 12.34 -0.09
CA VAL A 105 14.47 12.43 -0.78
C VAL A 105 14.98 13.85 -0.56
N ARG A 106 16.00 14.02 0.29
CA ARG A 106 16.71 15.30 0.45
C ARG A 106 17.44 15.63 -0.86
N THR A 107 16.75 16.31 -1.78
CA THR A 107 17.40 16.91 -2.95
C THR A 107 17.90 18.31 -2.61
N SER A 108 19.16 18.53 -2.97
CA SER A 108 20.03 19.67 -2.70
C SER A 108 19.36 21.06 -2.75
N LYS A 109 19.79 21.92 -1.82
CA LYS A 109 19.25 23.24 -1.46
C LYS A 109 19.41 24.35 -2.52
N ASN A 110 20.16 24.14 -3.59
CA ASN A 110 20.56 25.23 -4.48
C ASN A 110 20.18 24.94 -5.92
N LEU A 111 19.02 25.43 -6.37
CA LEU A 111 18.69 25.62 -7.78
C LEU A 111 17.62 26.73 -7.85
N ILE A 112 18.10 27.97 -7.73
CA ILE A 112 17.34 29.15 -8.08
C ILE A 112 17.50 29.27 -9.60
N SER A 113 16.41 29.06 -10.32
CA SER A 113 16.34 29.41 -11.74
C SER A 113 16.49 30.93 -11.82
N SER A 114 17.56 31.42 -12.42
CA SER A 114 17.96 32.83 -12.42
C SER A 114 17.05 33.77 -13.21
N ASN A 115 16.00 33.26 -13.86
CA ASN A 115 15.00 34.03 -14.60
C ASN A 115 13.59 33.61 -14.17
N GLU A 116 13.17 33.97 -12.96
CA GLU A 116 11.77 33.85 -12.55
C GLU A 116 11.01 35.13 -12.87
N ASP A 117 9.77 34.99 -13.33
CA ASP A 117 8.91 36.14 -13.62
C ASP A 117 8.61 36.92 -12.34
N GLU A 118 8.58 38.25 -12.44
CA GLU A 118 8.34 39.16 -11.30
C GLU A 118 7.03 38.82 -10.56
N ASN A 119 5.98 38.47 -11.30
CA ASN A 119 4.71 38.03 -10.73
C ASN A 119 4.83 36.74 -9.91
N VAL A 120 5.66 35.80 -10.34
CA VAL A 120 5.88 34.52 -9.63
C VAL A 120 6.69 34.77 -8.36
N ALA A 121 7.67 35.68 -8.41
CA ALA A 121 8.44 36.09 -7.25
C ALA A 121 7.57 36.82 -6.21
N ALA A 122 6.70 37.75 -6.66
CA ALA A 122 5.76 38.46 -5.80
C ALA A 122 4.76 37.51 -5.12
N GLU A 123 4.21 36.55 -5.87
CA GLU A 123 3.29 35.55 -5.34
C GLU A 123 3.97 34.63 -4.32
N ARG A 124 5.22 34.23 -4.57
CA ARG A 124 6.00 33.48 -3.60
C ARG A 124 6.20 34.27 -2.31
N GLN A 125 6.54 35.56 -2.40
CA GLN A 125 6.69 36.43 -1.23
C GLN A 125 5.38 36.57 -0.47
N ARG A 126 4.24 36.73 -1.18
CA ARG A 126 2.90 36.78 -0.57
C ARG A 126 2.62 35.53 0.25
N ILE A 127 2.86 34.34 -0.31
CA ILE A 127 2.60 33.06 0.35
C ILE A 127 3.48 32.85 1.58
N TYR A 128 4.75 33.28 1.51
CA TYR A 128 5.63 33.22 2.68
C TYR A 128 5.26 34.21 3.77
N ALA A 129 4.85 35.42 3.40
CA ALA A 129 4.37 36.42 4.35
C ALA A 129 3.08 35.96 5.03
N ASP A 130 2.21 35.27 4.29
CA ASP A 130 0.93 34.77 4.77
C ASP A 130 0.97 33.30 5.23
N HIS A 131 1.89 32.98 6.14
CA HIS A 131 2.04 31.62 6.65
C HIS A 131 0.76 31.12 7.37
N ASN A 132 0.03 32.02 8.03
CA ASN A 132 -1.18 31.72 8.81
C ASN A 132 -2.48 31.72 7.99
N ASN A 133 -2.42 31.93 6.67
CA ASN A 133 -3.59 32.03 5.80
C ASN A 133 -4.62 33.09 6.22
N ILE A 134 -4.13 34.26 6.58
CA ILE A 134 -4.95 35.42 6.92
C ILE A 134 -5.77 35.86 5.69
N ASN A 135 -5.26 35.63 4.46
CA ASN A 135 -5.96 35.97 3.22
C ASN A 135 -7.03 34.95 2.79
N GLY A 136 -7.16 33.81 3.48
CA GLY A 136 -8.22 32.83 3.21
C GLY A 136 -8.06 32.06 1.90
N ASP A 137 -6.82 31.73 1.51
CA ASP A 137 -6.56 30.89 0.33
C ASP A 137 -7.04 29.45 0.60
N VAL A 138 -7.85 28.91 -0.31
CA VAL A 138 -8.42 27.55 -0.21
C VAL A 138 -7.36 26.51 -0.55
N LEU A 139 -6.53 26.77 -1.56
CA LEU A 139 -5.40 25.93 -1.94
C LEU A 139 -4.12 26.74 -1.81
N ARG A 140 -3.14 26.24 -1.05
CA ARG A 140 -1.81 26.81 -0.94
C ARG A 140 -0.75 25.75 -1.22
N ILE A 141 0.21 26.07 -2.06
CA ILE A 141 1.36 25.24 -2.41
C ILE A 141 2.61 26.02 -2.03
N ILE A 142 3.47 25.42 -1.20
CA ILE A 142 4.68 26.06 -0.69
C ILE A 142 5.87 25.17 -1.04
N ASP A 143 6.84 25.72 -1.77
CA ASP A 143 8.11 25.06 -2.11
C ASP A 143 7.96 23.68 -2.78
N LEU A 144 6.87 23.45 -3.53
CA LEU A 144 6.66 22.18 -4.20
C LEU A 144 7.73 22.02 -5.29
N LEU A 145 8.67 21.12 -5.04
CA LEU A 145 9.81 20.90 -5.92
C LEU A 145 9.42 19.98 -7.08
N LYS A 146 9.64 20.45 -8.30
CA LYS A 146 9.44 19.64 -9.50
C LYS A 146 10.46 19.98 -10.57
N LEU A 147 11.19 18.97 -11.06
CA LEU A 147 12.15 19.10 -12.16
C LEU A 147 13.04 20.35 -12.04
N LEU A 148 13.61 20.58 -10.84
CA LEU A 148 14.50 21.71 -10.51
C LEU A 148 13.85 23.09 -10.37
N LYS A 149 12.50 23.19 -10.30
CA LYS A 149 11.78 24.43 -9.99
C LYS A 149 10.92 24.30 -8.73
N LYS A 150 10.84 25.39 -7.95
CA LYS A 150 10.00 25.50 -6.76
C LYS A 150 8.72 26.25 -7.10
N ILE A 151 7.58 25.58 -6.94
CA ILE A 151 6.27 26.15 -7.22
C ILE A 151 5.65 26.65 -5.91
N CYS A 152 5.29 27.94 -5.88
CA CYS A 152 4.53 28.55 -4.80
C CYS A 152 3.27 29.20 -5.41
N ILE A 153 2.08 28.75 -5.00
CA ILE A 153 0.79 29.21 -5.53
C ILE A 153 -0.22 29.28 -4.40
N GLY A 154 -1.03 30.34 -4.33
CA GLY A 154 -2.22 30.42 -3.49
C GLY A 154 -3.46 30.71 -4.35
N VAL A 155 -4.53 29.96 -4.15
CA VAL A 155 -5.81 30.13 -4.86
C VAL A 155 -6.88 30.52 -3.86
N LYS A 156 -7.57 31.64 -4.13
CA LYS A 156 -8.62 32.17 -3.25
C LYS A 156 -9.95 31.44 -3.44
N GLN A 157 -10.82 31.57 -2.45
CA GLN A 157 -12.18 31.04 -2.57
C GLN A 157 -12.94 31.73 -3.72
N GLY A 158 -13.56 30.94 -4.59
CA GLY A 158 -14.30 31.43 -5.76
C GLY A 158 -13.44 31.74 -6.98
N GLU A 159 -12.12 31.56 -6.89
CA GLU A 159 -11.21 31.73 -8.02
C GLU A 159 -11.11 30.44 -8.86
N CYS A 160 -11.09 30.60 -10.19
CA CYS A 160 -10.84 29.50 -11.11
C CYS A 160 -9.37 29.54 -11.55
N PHE A 161 -8.59 28.53 -11.15
CA PHE A 161 -7.17 28.44 -11.46
C PHE A 161 -6.88 27.29 -12.43
N GLY A 162 -6.13 27.58 -13.51
CA GLY A 162 -5.76 26.61 -14.53
C GLY A 162 -4.24 26.44 -14.67
N LEU A 163 -3.75 25.20 -14.62
CA LEU A 163 -2.35 24.87 -14.91
C LEU A 163 -2.17 24.57 -16.39
N LEU A 164 -1.59 25.51 -17.15
CA LEU A 164 -1.29 25.34 -18.56
C LEU A 164 0.18 24.99 -18.80
N GLY A 165 0.46 24.13 -19.77
CA GLY A 165 1.83 23.81 -20.19
C GLY A 165 1.88 22.62 -21.13
N ILE A 166 3.02 22.36 -21.75
CA ILE A 166 3.23 21.22 -22.66
C ILE A 166 3.09 19.87 -21.95
N ASN A 167 2.87 18.79 -22.70
CA ASN A 167 2.95 17.44 -22.15
C ASN A 167 4.35 17.20 -21.56
N GLY A 168 4.41 16.59 -20.38
CA GLY A 168 5.67 16.44 -19.65
C GLY A 168 6.09 17.64 -18.79
N SER A 169 5.37 18.78 -18.81
CA SER A 169 5.57 19.85 -17.80
C SER A 169 5.15 19.41 -16.39
N GLY A 170 4.48 18.26 -16.31
CA GLY A 170 4.04 17.52 -15.14
C GLY A 170 2.86 18.12 -14.39
N LYS A 171 1.96 18.82 -15.07
CA LYS A 171 0.63 19.20 -14.51
C LYS A 171 -0.02 18.05 -13.73
N SER A 172 -0.13 16.88 -14.35
CA SER A 172 -0.71 15.69 -13.72
C SER A 172 0.08 15.26 -12.48
N THR A 173 1.42 15.34 -12.50
CA THR A 173 2.25 15.05 -11.31
C THR A 173 1.96 16.01 -10.17
N THR A 174 1.74 17.30 -10.45
CA THR A 174 1.37 18.28 -9.41
C THR A 174 0.03 17.91 -8.78
N PHE A 175 -0.98 17.58 -9.60
CA PHE A 175 -2.28 17.15 -9.07
C PHE A 175 -2.18 15.85 -8.25
N LYS A 176 -1.39 14.87 -8.70
CA LYS A 176 -1.12 13.64 -7.94
C LYS A 176 -0.40 13.89 -6.61
N MET A 177 0.44 14.91 -6.53
CA MET A 177 1.05 15.33 -5.27
C MET A 177 0.03 16.01 -4.34
N LEU A 178 -0.89 16.81 -4.88
CA LEU A 178 -1.96 17.45 -4.11
C LEU A 178 -2.98 16.45 -3.55
N THR A 179 -3.28 15.38 -4.30
CA THR A 179 -4.16 14.29 -3.85
C THR A 179 -3.44 13.30 -2.93
N GLY A 180 -2.12 13.42 -2.76
CA GLY A 180 -1.31 12.50 -1.96
C GLY A 180 -1.06 11.14 -2.60
N GLU A 181 -1.38 10.95 -3.89
CA GLU A 181 -1.01 9.75 -4.66
C GLU A 181 0.51 9.65 -4.84
N ILE A 182 1.19 10.80 -4.97
CA ILE A 182 2.65 10.90 -5.03
C ILE A 182 3.16 11.71 -3.85
N SER A 183 4.14 11.16 -3.13
CA SER A 183 4.81 11.84 -2.03
C SER A 183 5.57 13.09 -2.50
N MET A 184 5.44 14.18 -1.75
CA MET A 184 6.16 15.43 -2.01
C MET A 184 7.60 15.33 -1.49
N THR A 185 8.58 15.56 -2.38
CA THR A 185 10.00 15.50 -2.03
C THR A 185 10.43 16.65 -1.11
N ASN A 186 9.91 17.85 -1.38
CA ASN A 186 10.14 19.07 -0.62
C ASN A 186 8.89 19.95 -0.68
N GLY A 187 8.75 20.81 0.33
CA GLY A 187 7.61 21.70 0.44
C GLY A 187 6.41 21.05 1.11
N ASN A 188 5.27 21.72 1.03
CA ASN A 188 3.99 21.24 1.54
C ASN A 188 2.84 21.89 0.75
N ALA A 189 1.69 21.23 0.75
CA ALA A 189 0.47 21.77 0.20
C ALA A 189 -0.62 21.77 1.27
N PHE A 190 -1.51 22.75 1.20
CA PHE A 190 -2.61 22.94 2.13
C PHE A 190 -3.91 23.12 1.35
N VAL A 191 -4.95 22.37 1.75
CA VAL A 191 -6.32 22.53 1.24
C VAL A 191 -7.21 22.84 2.44
N ASN A 192 -7.94 23.96 2.42
CA ASN A 192 -8.72 24.43 3.57
C ASN A 192 -7.92 24.43 4.89
N ASN A 193 -6.65 24.86 4.85
CA ASN A 193 -5.68 24.81 5.95
C ASN A 193 -5.23 23.42 6.44
N TYR A 194 -5.72 22.33 5.85
CA TYR A 194 -5.24 20.99 6.13
C TYR A 194 -4.01 20.68 5.30
N SER A 195 -2.94 20.22 5.96
CA SER A 195 -1.71 19.84 5.26
C SER A 195 -1.86 18.49 4.56
N VAL A 196 -1.54 18.41 3.27
CA VAL A 196 -1.55 17.15 2.50
C VAL A 196 -0.60 16.11 3.09
N ILE A 197 0.51 16.54 3.70
CA ILE A 197 1.50 15.63 4.32
C ILE A 197 1.01 15.08 5.66
N LYS A 198 0.32 15.87 6.48
CA LYS A 198 -0.04 15.50 7.86
C LYS A 198 -1.50 15.05 8.01
N GLN A 199 -2.41 15.63 7.24
CA GLN A 199 -3.87 15.59 7.40
C GLN A 199 -4.53 15.24 6.06
N LEU A 200 -4.09 14.13 5.45
CA LEU A 200 -4.55 13.75 4.12
C LEU A 200 -6.05 13.43 4.09
N ASP A 201 -6.58 12.81 5.16
CA ASP A 201 -7.99 12.44 5.24
C ASP A 201 -8.90 13.68 5.24
N ASP A 202 -8.52 14.74 5.97
CA ASP A 202 -9.23 16.01 5.97
C ASP A 202 -9.15 16.71 4.61
N VAL A 203 -8.00 16.61 3.92
CA VAL A 203 -7.86 17.10 2.54
C VAL A 203 -8.80 16.36 1.60
N HIS A 204 -8.87 15.02 1.66
CA HIS A 204 -9.72 14.21 0.79
C HIS A 204 -11.22 14.48 0.99
N GLN A 205 -11.63 14.88 2.20
CA GLN A 205 -13.02 15.30 2.45
C GLN A 205 -13.36 16.66 1.84
N ASN A 206 -12.35 17.52 1.63
CA ASN A 206 -12.50 18.89 1.13
C ASN A 206 -12.08 19.06 -0.35
N LEU A 207 -11.54 18.02 -0.98
CA LEU A 207 -10.98 18.06 -2.33
C LEU A 207 -11.68 17.05 -3.23
N GLY A 208 -12.27 17.51 -4.33
CA GLY A 208 -12.70 16.67 -5.44
C GLY A 208 -11.57 16.51 -6.46
N TYR A 209 -11.28 15.29 -6.89
CA TYR A 209 -10.29 15.00 -7.93
C TYR A 209 -10.88 14.11 -9.01
N CYS A 210 -10.75 14.53 -10.26
CA CYS A 210 -11.12 13.73 -11.42
C CYS A 210 -9.82 13.32 -12.15
N PRO A 211 -9.48 12.02 -12.18
CA PRO A 211 -8.30 11.55 -12.88
C PRO A 211 -8.46 11.68 -14.41
N GLN A 212 -7.33 11.65 -15.12
CA GLN A 212 -7.31 11.77 -16.58
C GLN A 212 -7.92 10.56 -17.31
N PHE A 213 -7.83 9.38 -16.70
CA PHE A 213 -8.45 8.16 -17.20
C PHE A 213 -9.79 7.96 -16.51
N ASP A 214 -10.71 7.33 -17.23
CA ASP A 214 -12.07 7.13 -16.75
C ASP A 214 -12.08 6.35 -15.42
N ALA A 215 -12.68 6.94 -14.39
CA ALA A 215 -12.83 6.36 -13.05
C ALA A 215 -14.19 5.67 -12.87
N LEU A 216 -14.96 5.53 -13.96
CA LEU A 216 -16.24 4.85 -13.95
C LEU A 216 -16.06 3.33 -14.00
N ASP A 217 -16.80 2.64 -13.15
CA ASP A 217 -16.92 1.19 -13.14
C ASP A 217 -18.03 0.79 -14.11
N SER A 218 -17.66 0.00 -15.11
CA SER A 218 -18.58 -0.54 -16.11
C SER A 218 -19.71 -1.40 -15.53
N LEU A 219 -19.57 -1.89 -14.30
CA LEU A 219 -20.56 -2.74 -13.63
C LEU A 219 -21.64 -1.93 -12.88
N LEU A 220 -21.43 -0.63 -12.67
CA LEU A 220 -22.31 0.22 -11.88
C LEU A 220 -23.04 1.22 -12.78
N THR A 221 -24.34 1.40 -12.56
CA THR A 221 -25.09 2.48 -13.21
C THR A 221 -24.65 3.85 -12.68
N ALA A 222 -24.87 4.92 -13.45
CA ALA A 222 -24.51 6.29 -13.03
C ALA A 222 -25.08 6.67 -11.65
N ARG A 223 -26.31 6.24 -11.35
CA ARG A 223 -26.95 6.50 -10.05
C ARG A 223 -26.29 5.71 -8.91
N GLU A 224 -25.90 4.47 -9.16
CA GLU A 224 -25.18 3.64 -8.19
C GLU A 224 -23.77 4.18 -7.95
N HIS A 225 -23.11 4.69 -9.00
CA HIS A 225 -21.86 5.42 -8.90
C HIS A 225 -21.98 6.64 -7.97
N LEU A 226 -22.95 7.52 -8.24
CA LEU A 226 -23.17 8.71 -7.40
C LEU A 226 -23.51 8.33 -5.95
N TYR A 227 -24.32 7.28 -5.76
CA TYR A 227 -24.62 6.77 -4.43
C TYR A 227 -23.37 6.24 -3.71
N PHE A 228 -22.53 5.48 -4.42
CA PHE A 228 -21.29 4.91 -3.90
C PHE A 228 -20.28 5.99 -3.50
N TYR A 229 -20.01 6.96 -4.39
CA TYR A 229 -19.11 8.07 -4.10
C TYR A 229 -19.63 8.98 -2.97
N ALA A 230 -20.94 9.28 -2.93
CA ALA A 230 -21.53 10.03 -1.82
C ALA A 230 -21.33 9.35 -0.46
N ARG A 231 -21.40 8.00 -0.42
CA ARG A 231 -21.12 7.22 0.79
C ARG A 231 -19.64 7.27 1.19
N LEU A 232 -18.73 7.20 0.22
CA LEU A 232 -17.28 7.30 0.47
C LEU A 232 -16.90 8.66 1.06
N HIS A 233 -17.52 9.75 0.57
CA HIS A 233 -17.33 11.09 1.12
C HIS A 233 -18.07 11.36 2.45
N GLY A 234 -18.67 10.33 3.07
CA GLY A 234 -19.26 10.46 4.40
C GLY A 234 -20.62 11.15 4.45
N ILE A 235 -21.31 11.31 3.32
CA ILE A 235 -22.66 11.92 3.28
C ILE A 235 -23.64 11.01 4.02
N LYS A 236 -24.39 11.56 4.98
CA LYS A 236 -25.39 10.82 5.76
C LYS A 236 -26.44 10.21 4.82
N ARG A 237 -26.80 8.94 5.03
CA ARG A 237 -27.75 8.17 4.20
C ARG A 237 -29.06 8.90 3.86
N LYS A 238 -29.56 9.72 4.79
CA LYS A 238 -30.78 10.52 4.60
C LYS A 238 -30.66 11.57 3.49
N ASN A 239 -29.45 12.09 3.24
CA ASN A 239 -29.19 13.17 2.29
C ASN A 239 -28.70 12.66 0.93
N ILE A 240 -28.31 11.38 0.82
CA ILE A 240 -27.71 10.83 -0.39
C ILE A 240 -28.70 10.80 -1.55
N SER A 241 -29.97 10.48 -1.29
CA SER A 241 -31.00 10.52 -2.33
C SER A 241 -31.10 11.91 -2.95
N SER A 242 -31.17 12.96 -2.12
CA SER A 242 -31.24 14.34 -2.59
C SER A 242 -29.97 14.76 -3.35
N VAL A 243 -28.78 14.41 -2.85
CA VAL A 243 -27.50 14.72 -3.52
C VAL A 243 -27.39 14.00 -4.85
N SER A 244 -27.72 12.70 -4.91
CA SER A 244 -27.65 11.94 -6.16
C SER A 244 -28.58 12.49 -7.24
N VAL A 245 -29.79 12.90 -6.85
CA VAL A 245 -30.77 13.50 -7.76
C VAL A 245 -30.27 14.87 -8.24
N PHE A 246 -29.79 15.71 -7.32
CA PHE A 246 -29.24 17.02 -7.68
C PHE A 246 -28.03 16.92 -8.60
N SER A 247 -27.10 15.98 -8.32
CA SER A 247 -25.92 15.74 -9.16
C SER A 247 -26.31 15.24 -10.55
N SER A 248 -27.30 14.35 -10.67
CA SER A 248 -27.81 13.93 -12.00
C SER A 248 -28.36 15.12 -12.79
N TYR A 249 -29.25 15.92 -12.19
CA TYR A 249 -29.79 17.11 -12.86
C TYR A 249 -28.71 18.13 -13.23
N PHE A 250 -27.73 18.34 -12.37
CA PHE A 250 -26.64 19.28 -12.63
C PHE A 250 -25.77 18.81 -13.80
N ILE A 251 -25.47 17.51 -13.88
CA ILE A 251 -24.74 16.93 -15.01
C ILE A 251 -25.54 17.11 -16.30
N ASP A 252 -26.85 16.83 -16.28
CA ASP A 252 -27.71 17.00 -17.46
C ASP A 252 -27.72 18.46 -17.94
N ILE A 253 -27.85 19.43 -17.02
CA ILE A 253 -27.79 20.88 -17.34
C ILE A 253 -26.43 21.25 -17.95
N VAL A 254 -25.34 20.75 -17.39
CA VAL A 254 -24.00 21.04 -17.90
C VAL A 254 -23.85 20.47 -19.30
N ILE A 255 -24.27 19.23 -19.55
CA ILE A 255 -24.22 18.60 -20.87
C ILE A 255 -25.05 19.40 -21.89
N GLU A 256 -26.25 19.84 -21.52
CA GLU A 256 -27.09 20.66 -22.40
C GLU A 256 -26.48 22.03 -22.74
N GLN A 257 -25.65 22.62 -21.88
CA GLN A 257 -24.95 23.88 -22.20
C GLN A 257 -23.75 23.70 -23.14
N PHE A 258 -23.26 22.48 -23.31
CA PHE A 258 -22.11 22.17 -24.17
C PHE A 258 -22.52 21.59 -25.54
N TYR A 259 -23.82 21.45 -25.82
CA TYR A 259 -24.39 21.09 -27.11
C TYR A 259 -25.14 22.28 -27.74
#